data_AF-A0A528HZH3-F1
#
_entry.id   AF-A0A528HZH3-F1
#
_cell.length_a   1.000
_cell.length_b   1.000
_cell.length_c   1.000
_cell.angle_alpha   90.00
_cell.angle_beta   90.00
_cell.angle_gamma   90.00
#
_symmetry.space_group_name_H-M   'P 1'
#
loop_
_entity.id
_entity.type
_entity.pdbx_description
1 polymer ?
#
loop_
_entity_poly.entity_id
_entity_poly.type
_entity_poly.pdbx_seq_one_letter_code
_entity_poly.pdbx_strand_id
1 'polypeptide(L)'
;MLNSFLLLAEAVLYFGVMVTLFRFRQRIGLGVFVCALGVMHFLETYLASVFYVALPFGMVSPGSAVLFSGKLVMLLLLYIKEDAATVRQPIYGLLLGNALMIGLVLVLRLHEIAPLPNGRRPDIGFIDQMGWLMVWGTTLLFLDAILIILLY
;
A
#
# COMPACT_ATOMS: atom_id res chain seq x y z
N MET A 1 14.27 0.71 21.49
CA MET A 1 13.01 0.93 22.24
C MET A 1 12.18 2.08 21.68
N LEU A 2 12.72 3.29 21.49
CA LEU A 2 11.98 4.42 20.91
C LEU A 2 11.34 4.08 19.54
N ASN A 3 12.10 3.52 18.62
CA ASN A 3 11.62 3.10 17.30
C ASN A 3 10.43 2.13 17.37
N SER A 4 10.43 1.22 18.34
CA SER A 4 9.33 0.28 18.56
C SER A 4 8.05 0.99 19.01
N PHE A 5 8.19 2.01 19.87
CA PHE A 5 7.06 2.83 20.30
C PHE A 5 6.52 3.70 19.17
N LEU A 6 7.39 4.27 18.33
CA LEU A 6 6.99 5.03 17.15
C LEU A 6 6.26 4.15 16.13
N LEU A 7 6.79 2.95 15.85
CA LEU A 7 6.12 1.99 14.96
C LEU A 7 4.75 1.57 15.49
N LEU A 8 4.62 1.38 16.80
CA LEU A 8 3.33 1.08 17.44
C LEU A 8 2.38 2.28 17.31
N ALA A 9 2.87 3.51 17.52
CA ALA A 9 2.07 4.72 17.36
C ALA A 9 1.59 4.90 15.91
N GLU A 10 2.44 4.63 14.92
CA GLU A 10 2.07 4.62 13.50
C GLU A 10 0.97 3.58 13.21
N ALA A 11 1.10 2.37 13.77
CA ALA A 11 0.09 1.34 13.62
C ALA A 11 -1.24 1.75 14.26
N VAL A 12 -1.23 2.23 15.51
CA VAL A 12 -2.44 2.69 16.20
C VAL A 12 -3.11 3.83 15.44
N LEU A 13 -2.33 4.79 14.91
CA LEU A 13 -2.87 5.89 14.12
C LEU A 13 -3.49 5.39 12.81
N TYR A 14 -2.75 4.59 12.04
CA TYR A 14 -3.20 4.05 10.77
C TYR A 14 -4.49 3.23 10.95
N PHE A 15 -4.47 2.23 11.83
CA PHE A 15 -5.64 1.39 12.09
C PHE A 15 -6.79 2.17 12.70
N GLY A 16 -6.51 3.07 13.65
CA GLY A 16 -7.54 3.90 14.29
C GLY A 16 -8.30 4.75 13.26
N VAL A 17 -7.59 5.39 12.34
CA VAL A 17 -8.20 6.18 11.27
C VAL A 17 -8.97 5.27 10.30
N MET A 18 -8.36 4.18 9.81
CA MET A 18 -9.00 3.29 8.83
C MET A 18 -10.27 2.62 9.38
N VAL A 19 -10.23 2.14 10.63
CA VAL A 19 -11.41 1.58 11.31
C VAL A 19 -12.47 2.64 11.55
N THR A 20 -12.09 3.88 11.85
CA THR A 20 -13.04 4.99 12.02
C THR A 20 -13.74 5.31 10.70
N LEU A 21 -12.99 5.41 9.59
CA LEU A 21 -13.57 5.59 8.25
C LEU A 21 -14.53 4.43 7.91
N PHE A 22 -14.10 3.21 8.20
CA PHE A 22 -14.93 2.02 7.98
C PHE A 22 -16.20 2.00 8.85
N ARG A 23 -16.12 2.48 10.10
CA ARG A 23 -17.28 2.58 11.00
C ARG A 23 -18.30 3.57 10.47
N PHE A 24 -17.86 4.67 9.86
CA PHE A 24 -18.74 5.68 9.28
C PHE A 24 -19.19 5.39 7.84
N ARG A 25 -18.83 4.23 7.27
CA ARG A 25 -19.15 3.84 5.88
C ARG A 25 -20.62 3.97 5.49
N GLN A 26 -21.55 3.76 6.42
CA GLN A 26 -22.99 3.86 6.17
C GLN A 26 -23.45 5.31 5.95
N ARG A 27 -22.66 6.32 6.38
CA ARG A 27 -22.98 7.75 6.19
C ARG A 27 -22.19 8.39 5.06
N ILE A 28 -20.90 8.08 4.95
CA ILE A 28 -20.00 8.72 3.96
C ILE A 28 -19.79 7.87 2.69
N GLY A 29 -20.30 6.64 2.70
CA GLY A 29 -20.09 5.66 1.63
C GLY A 29 -18.79 4.86 1.77
N LEU A 30 -18.79 3.63 1.25
CA LEU A 30 -17.62 2.75 1.22
C LEU A 30 -16.49 3.30 0.34
N GLY A 31 -16.80 4.13 -0.64
CA GLY A 31 -15.82 4.72 -1.55
C GLY A 31 -14.73 5.51 -0.82
N VAL A 32 -15.06 6.22 0.27
CA VAL A 32 -14.07 6.98 1.05
C VAL A 32 -13.00 6.08 1.66
N PHE A 33 -13.42 4.94 2.22
CA PHE A 33 -12.52 3.94 2.78
C PHE A 33 -11.65 3.29 1.70
N VAL A 34 -12.24 2.94 0.55
CA VAL A 34 -11.51 2.34 -0.59
C VAL A 34 -10.50 3.33 -1.18
N CYS A 35 -10.86 4.61 -1.33
CA CYS A 35 -9.94 5.65 -1.77
C CYS A 35 -8.77 5.84 -0.79
N ALA A 36 -9.04 5.84 0.51
CA ALA A 36 -7.99 5.91 1.53
C ALA A 36 -7.04 4.70 1.44
N LEU A 37 -7.57 3.48 1.28
CA LEU A 37 -6.75 2.28 1.03
C LEU A 37 -5.87 2.43 -0.22
N GLY A 38 -6.44 2.97 -1.31
CA GLY A 38 -5.75 3.19 -2.57
C GLY A 38 -4.58 4.18 -2.45
N VAL A 39 -4.79 5.34 -1.85
CA VAL A 39 -3.74 6.37 -1.66
C VAL A 39 -2.60 5.83 -0.79
N MET A 40 -2.93 5.05 0.24
CA MET A 40 -1.92 4.46 1.13
C MET A 40 -1.06 3.39 0.44
N HIS A 41 -1.55 2.75 -0.64
CA HIS A 41 -0.78 1.73 -1.37
C HIS A 41 0.51 2.30 -1.98
N PHE A 42 0.49 3.53 -2.49
CA PHE A 42 1.71 4.17 -2.99
C PHE A 42 2.71 4.44 -1.86
N LEU A 43 2.25 5.03 -0.75
CA LEU A 43 3.08 5.34 0.40
C LEU A 43 3.72 4.06 0.99
N GLU A 44 2.95 2.99 1.06
CA GLU A 44 3.44 1.68 1.48
C GLU A 44 4.59 1.16 0.62
N THR A 45 4.42 1.17 -0.70
CA THR A 45 5.46 0.73 -1.64
C THR A 45 6.71 1.60 -1.49
N TYR A 46 6.52 2.91 -1.30
CA TYR A 46 7.61 3.83 -1.04
C TYR A 46 8.37 3.50 0.23
N LEU A 47 7.67 3.38 1.37
CA LEU A 47 8.32 3.06 2.63
C LEU A 47 8.96 1.67 2.61
N ALA A 48 8.37 0.69 1.91
CA ALA A 48 8.95 -0.64 1.72
C ALA A 48 10.27 -0.61 0.92
N SER A 49 10.42 0.34 0.00
CA SER A 49 11.62 0.44 -0.83
C SER A 49 12.81 1.08 -0.11
N VAL A 50 12.59 2.13 0.68
CA VAL A 50 13.70 2.98 1.20
C VAL A 50 13.71 3.20 2.70
N PHE A 51 12.61 2.91 3.41
CA PHE A 51 12.49 3.28 4.82
C PHE A 51 12.52 2.06 5.73
N TYR A 52 13.67 1.85 6.37
CA TYR A 52 13.90 0.76 7.31
C TYR A 52 14.29 1.32 8.67
N VAL A 53 13.64 0.80 9.71
CA VAL A 53 13.87 1.22 11.10
C VAL A 53 14.45 0.05 11.88
N ALA A 54 15.49 0.33 12.66
CA ALA A 54 16.10 -0.67 13.54
C ALA A 54 15.21 -0.93 14.77
N LEU A 55 14.81 -2.19 14.94
CA LEU A 55 14.12 -2.73 16.10
C LEU A 55 15.05 -3.68 16.85
N PRO A 56 14.74 -4.03 18.12
CA PRO A 56 15.56 -4.97 18.91
C PRO A 56 15.80 -6.34 18.24
N PHE A 57 14.96 -6.72 17.27
CA PHE A 57 14.98 -8.02 16.60
C PHE A 57 15.42 -7.94 15.12
N GLY A 58 15.83 -6.76 14.64
CA GLY A 58 16.27 -6.57 13.26
C GLY A 58 15.74 -5.29 12.60
N MET A 59 16.00 -5.14 11.32
CA MET A 59 15.49 -4.02 10.52
C MET A 59 14.11 -4.36 9.96
N VAL A 60 13.17 -3.44 10.08
CA VAL A 60 11.81 -3.61 9.56
C VAL A 60 11.38 -2.34 8.86
N SER A 61 10.69 -2.49 7.72
CA SER A 61 10.05 -1.37 7.04
C SER A 61 8.62 -1.17 7.56
N PRO A 62 8.26 0.04 8.03
CA PRO A 62 6.89 0.41 8.39
C PRO A 62 5.89 0.19 7.25
N GLY A 63 6.33 0.37 6.00
CA GLY A 63 5.49 0.12 4.82
C GLY A 63 4.98 -1.32 4.80
N SER A 64 5.89 -2.29 4.83
CA SER A 64 5.53 -3.70 4.85
C SER A 64 4.86 -4.14 6.17
N ALA A 65 5.39 -3.74 7.32
CA ALA A 65 4.95 -4.28 8.60
C ALA A 65 3.60 -3.71 9.05
N VAL A 66 3.37 -2.41 8.84
CA VAL A 66 2.18 -1.70 9.30
C VAL A 66 1.17 -1.53 8.18
N LEU A 67 1.57 -0.91 7.06
CA LEU A 67 0.63 -0.52 6.01
C LEU A 67 0.14 -1.72 5.19
N PHE A 68 1.05 -2.58 4.71
CA PHE A 68 0.66 -3.77 3.93
C PHE A 68 -0.15 -4.76 4.78
N SER A 69 0.37 -5.16 5.94
CA SER A 69 -0.36 -6.04 6.86
C SER A 69 -1.71 -5.45 7.26
N GLY A 70 -1.75 -4.15 7.56
CA GLY A 70 -2.99 -3.47 7.91
C GLY A 70 -3.99 -3.40 6.77
N LYS A 71 -3.53 -3.21 5.52
CA LYS A 71 -4.38 -3.29 4.33
C LYS A 71 -5.03 -4.65 4.18
N LEU A 72 -4.30 -5.76 4.40
CA LEU A 72 -4.89 -7.10 4.38
C LEU A 72 -5.98 -7.26 5.44
N VAL A 73 -5.72 -6.81 6.67
CA VAL A 73 -6.71 -6.83 7.76
C VAL A 73 -7.93 -5.95 7.43
N MET A 74 -7.72 -4.80 6.79
CA MET A 74 -8.80 -3.91 6.35
C MET A 74 -9.65 -4.54 5.23
N LEU A 75 -9.03 -5.25 4.28
CA LEU A 75 -9.74 -6.02 3.25
C LEU A 75 -10.54 -7.18 3.87
N LEU A 76 -9.96 -7.87 4.85
CA LEU A 76 -10.67 -8.90 5.62
C LEU A 76 -11.85 -8.32 6.40
N LEU A 77 -11.67 -7.18 7.08
CA LEU A 77 -12.75 -6.49 7.78
C LEU A 77 -13.89 -6.09 6.82
N LEU A 78 -13.53 -5.62 5.62
CA LEU A 78 -14.49 -5.32 4.57
C LEU A 78 -15.24 -6.59 4.15
N TYR A 79 -14.56 -7.71 3.94
CA TYR A 79 -15.19 -9.00 3.63
C TYR A 79 -16.11 -9.53 4.73
N ILE A 80 -15.74 -9.39 6.00
CA ILE A 80 -16.56 -9.85 7.13
C ILE A 80 -17.86 -9.05 7.26
N LYS A 81 -17.83 -7.76 6.87
CA LYS A 81 -18.92 -6.82 7.12
C LYS A 81 -19.73 -6.46 5.88
N GLU A 82 -19.22 -6.75 4.68
CA GLU A 82 -19.83 -6.48 3.39
C GLU A 82 -19.70 -7.71 2.50
N ASP A 83 -20.48 -7.78 1.43
CA ASP A 83 -20.48 -8.97 0.57
C ASP A 83 -19.18 -9.19 -0.20
N ALA A 84 -18.97 -10.43 -0.64
CA ALA A 84 -17.86 -10.82 -1.52
C ALA A 84 -17.80 -10.02 -2.83
N ALA A 85 -18.92 -9.49 -3.32
CA ALA A 85 -18.93 -8.59 -4.47
C ALA A 85 -18.24 -7.25 -4.17
N THR A 86 -18.44 -6.73 -2.96
CA THR A 86 -17.90 -5.43 -2.51
C THR A 86 -16.41 -5.52 -2.24
N VAL A 87 -15.91 -6.60 -1.62
CA VAL A 87 -14.47 -6.76 -1.36
C VAL A 87 -13.63 -6.94 -2.64
N ARG A 88 -14.21 -7.50 -3.69
CA ARG A 88 -13.52 -7.68 -4.98
C ARG A 88 -13.18 -6.36 -5.64
N GLN A 89 -13.99 -5.31 -5.43
CA GLN A 89 -13.78 -4.00 -6.03
C GLN A 89 -12.44 -3.35 -5.65
N PRO A 90 -12.06 -3.19 -4.37
CA PRO A 90 -10.74 -2.65 -3.99
C PRO A 90 -9.59 -3.57 -4.41
N ILE A 91 -9.76 -4.90 -4.41
CA ILE A 91 -8.73 -5.84 -4.86
C ILE A 91 -8.44 -5.61 -6.36
N TYR A 92 -9.47 -5.59 -7.20
CA TYR A 92 -9.32 -5.32 -8.62
C TYR A 92 -8.87 -3.88 -8.88
N GLY A 93 -9.36 -2.91 -8.11
CA GLY A 93 -8.96 -1.50 -8.21
C GLY A 93 -7.47 -1.30 -7.93
N LEU A 94 -6.94 -1.94 -6.88
CA LEU A 94 -5.51 -1.92 -6.57
C LEU A 94 -4.70 -2.65 -7.64
N LEU A 95 -5.15 -3.82 -8.10
CA LEU A 95 -4.47 -4.58 -9.16
C LEU A 95 -4.36 -3.78 -10.46
N LEU A 96 -5.49 -3.26 -10.96
CA LEU A 96 -5.54 -2.51 -12.21
C LEU A 96 -4.87 -1.15 -12.08
N GLY A 97 -5.06 -0.44 -10.96
CA GLY A 97 -4.39 0.82 -10.70
C GLY A 97 -2.86 0.67 -10.66
N ASN A 98 -2.38 -0.41 -10.06
CA ASN A 98 -0.96 -0.71 -10.02
C ASN A 98 -0.41 -1.13 -11.40
N ALA A 99 -1.15 -1.94 -12.16
CA ALA A 99 -0.79 -2.28 -13.54
C ALA A 99 -0.70 -1.03 -14.43
N LEU A 100 -1.64 -0.09 -14.29
CA LEU A 100 -1.61 1.20 -14.97
C LEU A 100 -0.37 2.00 -14.58
N MET A 101 -0.05 2.10 -13.28
CA MET A 101 1.14 2.78 -12.80
C MET A 101 2.43 2.21 -13.42
N ILE A 102 2.55 0.87 -13.47
CA ILE A 102 3.70 0.20 -14.10
C ILE A 102 3.77 0.56 -15.60
N GLY A 103 2.64 0.49 -16.30
CA GLY A 103 2.56 0.87 -17.72
C GLY A 103 2.99 2.32 -17.96
N LEU A 104 2.52 3.25 -17.12
CA LEU A 104 2.91 4.65 -17.16
C LEU A 104 4.41 4.85 -16.88
N VAL A 105 4.99 4.10 -15.93
CA VAL A 105 6.43 4.12 -15.66
C VAL A 105 7.24 3.62 -16.87
N LEU A 106 6.78 2.57 -17.56
CA LEU A 106 7.43 2.08 -18.77
C LEU A 106 7.39 3.12 -19.90
N VAL A 107 6.29 3.85 -20.05
CA VAL A 107 6.20 4.98 -21.00
C VAL A 107 7.10 6.14 -20.57
N LEU A 108 7.16 6.44 -19.27
CA LEU A 108 8.02 7.48 -18.72
C LEU A 108 9.50 7.21 -19.02
N ARG A 109 9.94 5.95 -19.03
CA ARG A 109 11.31 5.58 -19.42
C ARG A 109 11.67 5.92 -20.87
N LEU A 110 10.69 6.06 -21.76
CA LEU A 110 10.92 6.43 -23.15
C LEU A 110 11.19 7.94 -23.33
N HIS A 111 10.94 8.75 -22.30
CA HIS A 111 11.21 10.18 -22.36
C HIS A 111 12.71 10.46 -22.22
N GLU A 112 13.22 11.38 -23.03
CA GLU A 112 14.55 11.96 -22.80
C GLU A 112 14.51 12.82 -21.53
N ILE A 113 15.25 12.39 -20.51
CA ILE A 113 15.24 13.05 -19.21
C ILE A 113 16.15 14.26 -19.23
N ALA A 114 15.54 15.44 -19.17
CA ALA A 114 16.28 16.69 -19.03
C ALA A 114 16.90 16.82 -17.63
N PRO A 115 18.12 17.36 -17.51
CA PRO A 115 18.72 17.65 -16.21
C PRO A 115 17.96 18.78 -15.51
N LEU A 116 17.81 18.68 -14.18
CA LEU A 116 17.24 19.78 -13.39
C LEU A 116 18.23 20.95 -13.33
N PRO A 117 17.76 22.20 -13.09
CA PRO A 117 18.60 23.41 -13.03
C PRO A 117 19.82 23.33 -12.10
N ASN A 118 19.78 22.43 -11.11
CA ASN A 118 20.84 22.23 -10.12
C ASN A 118 21.78 21.06 -10.45
N GLY A 119 21.77 20.54 -11.69
CA GLY A 119 22.56 19.38 -12.11
C GLY A 119 22.12 18.04 -11.53
N ARG A 120 21.03 18.02 -10.74
CA ARG A 120 20.42 16.78 -10.25
C ARG A 120 19.80 16.03 -11.42
N ARG A 121 20.08 14.73 -11.51
CA ARG A 121 19.42 13.81 -12.43
C ARG A 121 18.36 13.03 -11.67
N PRO A 122 17.16 12.82 -12.24
CA PRO A 122 16.18 11.89 -11.68
C PRO A 122 16.79 10.50 -11.52
N ASP A 123 16.58 9.87 -10.36
CA ASP A 123 17.07 8.51 -10.09
C ASP A 123 16.11 7.48 -10.69
N ILE A 124 16.41 7.07 -11.93
CA ILE A 124 15.62 6.04 -12.63
C ILE A 124 15.79 4.68 -11.92
N GLY A 125 16.96 4.39 -11.34
CA GLY A 125 17.21 3.12 -10.65
C GLY A 125 16.27 2.91 -9.46
N PHE A 126 15.97 3.98 -8.73
CA PHE A 126 14.96 3.98 -7.68
C PHE A 126 13.55 3.65 -8.23
N ILE A 127 13.14 4.28 -9.34
CA ILE A 127 11.84 4.00 -9.97
C ILE A 127 11.73 2.51 -10.38
N ASP A 128 12.83 1.91 -10.82
CA ASP A 128 12.89 0.51 -11.23
C ASP A 128 12.66 -0.44 -10.04
N GLN A 129 13.31 -0.15 -8.92
CA GLN A 129 13.15 -0.91 -7.69
C GLN A 129 11.70 -0.80 -7.19
N MET A 130 11.12 0.40 -7.21
CA MET A 130 9.71 0.60 -6.87
C MET A 130 8.78 -0.19 -7.81
N GLY A 131 9.03 -0.14 -9.12
CA GLY A 131 8.25 -0.88 -10.10
C GLY A 131 8.26 -2.39 -9.84
N TRP A 132 9.42 -2.95 -9.48
CA TRP A 132 9.53 -4.36 -9.11
C TRP A 132 8.79 -4.69 -7.81
N LEU A 133 8.92 -3.83 -6.79
CA LEU A 133 8.17 -3.93 -5.53
C LEU A 133 6.66 -3.84 -5.76
N MET A 134 6.20 -3.00 -6.67
CA MET A 134 4.80 -2.85 -7.03
C MET A 134 4.24 -4.14 -7.65
N VAL A 135 4.99 -4.77 -8.56
CA VAL A 135 4.61 -6.04 -9.18
C VAL A 135 4.48 -7.13 -8.11
N TRP A 136 5.52 -7.33 -7.30
CA TRP A 136 5.52 -8.37 -6.28
C TRP A 136 4.50 -8.11 -5.17
N GLY A 137 4.45 -6.88 -4.64
CA GLY A 137 3.55 -6.49 -3.57
C GLY A 137 2.08 -6.64 -3.96
N THR A 138 1.72 -6.31 -5.19
CA THR A 138 0.33 -6.45 -5.65
C THR A 138 -0.03 -7.89 -6.00
N THR A 139 0.93 -8.66 -6.52
CA THR A 139 0.73 -10.11 -6.74
C THR A 139 0.52 -10.83 -5.41
N LEU A 140 1.36 -10.54 -4.42
CA LEU A 140 1.20 -11.04 -3.04
C LEU A 140 -0.12 -10.60 -2.44
N LEU A 141 -0.47 -9.31 -2.52
CA LEU A 141 -1.75 -8.79 -2.05
C LEU A 141 -2.93 -9.58 -2.64
N PHE A 142 -2.90 -9.85 -3.94
CA PHE A 142 -3.96 -10.58 -4.63
C PHE A 142 -4.08 -12.02 -4.12
N LEU A 143 -2.95 -12.73 -3.99
CA LEU A 143 -2.91 -14.09 -3.47
C LEU A 143 -3.34 -14.15 -2.00
N ASP A 144 -2.80 -13.27 -1.16
CA ASP A 144 -3.09 -13.21 0.27
C ASP A 144 -4.55 -12.84 0.52
N ALA A 145 -5.11 -11.89 -0.23
CA ALA A 145 -6.52 -11.52 -0.10
C ALA A 145 -7.44 -12.71 -0.44
N ILE A 146 -7.15 -13.46 -1.51
CA ILE A 146 -7.91 -14.66 -1.86
C ILE A 146 -7.76 -15.72 -0.78
N LEU A 147 -6.52 -15.99 -0.33
CA LEU A 147 -6.24 -17.00 0.67
C LEU A 147 -6.95 -16.71 1.99
N ILE A 148 -6.90 -15.46 2.46
CA ILE A 148 -7.58 -15.01 3.67
C ILE A 148 -9.10 -15.15 3.54
N ILE A 149 -9.68 -14.82 2.38
CA ILE A 149 -11.12 -14.98 2.11
C ILE A 149 -11.53 -16.46 2.10
N LEU A 150 -10.70 -17.36 1.57
CA LEU A 150 -10.98 -18.80 1.49
C LEU A 150 -10.78 -19.54 2.82
N LEU A 151 -9.85 -19.08 3.66
CA LEU A 151 -9.55 -19.70 4.96
C LEU A 151 -10.50 -19.27 6.08
N TYR A 152 -11.22 -18.16 5.91
CA TYR A 152 -12.23 -17.67 6.86
C TYR A 152 -13.58 -18.37 6.62
#